data_AF-A0A8T5H728-F1
#
_entry.id   AF-A0A8T5H728-F1
#
_cell.length_a   1.000
_cell.length_b   1.000
_cell.length_c   1.000
_cell.angle_alpha   90.00
_cell.angle_beta   90.00
_cell.angle_gamma   90.00
#
_symmetry.space_group_name_H-M   'P 1'
#
loop_
_entity.id
_entity.type
_entity.pdbx_description
1 polymer ?
#
loop_
_entity_poly.entity_id
_entity_poly.type
_entity_poly.pdbx_seq_one_letter_code
_entity_poly.pdbx_strand_id
1 'polypeptide(L)'
;MGGRLNKSIKNRQIYVYSSSHLTPTERVKFFYALKGRNGKPGILDTTQSVFFAKSVLSVLPAQFEEIEQFLKEWNCKFYIKKIKSSNKPTHALIRYSTTHMNSTERVKFVYAVHGRGSSEGFLRDKEILAKTALFVSIKKLAEIKKFFGSWNCELLIEEVEASE
;
A
#
# COMPACT_ATOMS: atom_id res chain seq x y z
N MET A 1 13.87 -15.41 10.95
CA MET A 1 14.71 -14.20 11.09
C MET A 1 14.08 -13.07 10.28
N GLY A 2 13.24 -12.27 10.93
CA GLY A 2 12.44 -11.22 10.29
C GLY A 2 13.20 -9.90 10.21
N GLY A 3 14.24 -9.84 9.39
CA GLY A 3 14.90 -8.59 9.05
C GLY A 3 14.05 -7.80 8.05
N ARG A 4 12.89 -7.27 8.46
CA ARG A 4 12.23 -6.23 7.68
C ARG A 4 13.01 -4.95 7.91
N LEU A 5 14.04 -4.75 7.08
CA LEU A 5 14.67 -3.44 6.96
C LEU A 5 13.57 -2.38 6.90
N ASN A 6 13.69 -1.36 7.74
CA ASN A 6 13.17 -0.03 7.49
C ASN A 6 13.79 0.49 6.18
N LYS A 7 13.40 -0.11 5.04
CA LYS A 7 13.76 0.39 3.72
C LYS A 7 12.94 1.66 3.54
N SER A 8 13.60 2.79 3.80
CA SER A 8 13.03 4.10 3.56
C SER A 8 12.40 4.13 2.16
N ILE A 9 11.19 4.68 2.11
CA ILE A 9 10.43 4.86 0.87
C ILE A 9 10.97 6.06 0.07
N LYS A 10 11.97 6.77 0.62
CA LYS A 10 12.66 7.88 -0.04
C LYS A 10 13.19 7.44 -1.41
N ASN A 11 12.91 8.27 -2.41
CA ASN A 11 13.31 8.07 -3.80
C ASN A 11 12.76 6.79 -4.45
N ARG A 12 11.59 6.32 -4.02
CA ARG A 12 10.87 5.21 -4.67
C ARG A 12 9.59 5.71 -5.32
N GLN A 13 9.07 5.00 -6.31
CA GLN A 13 7.71 5.23 -6.81
C GLN A 13 6.74 4.21 -6.24
N ILE A 14 5.48 4.61 -6.12
CA ILE A 14 4.43 3.75 -5.61
C ILE A 14 3.63 3.20 -6.78
N TYR A 15 3.70 1.88 -6.96
CA TYR A 15 2.91 1.15 -7.94
C TYR A 15 1.66 0.61 -7.26
N VAL A 16 0.51 0.91 -7.83
CA VAL A 16 -0.77 0.34 -7.39
C VAL A 16 -1.30 -0.55 -8.49
N TYR A 17 -1.41 -1.85 -8.21
CA TYR A 17 -1.77 -2.87 -9.19
C TYR A 17 -3.05 -3.62 -8.79
N SER A 18 -3.75 -4.17 -9.77
CA SER A 18 -4.87 -5.08 -9.54
C SER A 18 -4.55 -6.49 -10.03
N SER A 19 -4.83 -7.48 -9.17
CA SER A 19 -4.83 -8.91 -9.49
C SER A 19 -6.23 -9.52 -9.33
N SER A 20 -7.28 -8.69 -9.46
CA SER A 20 -8.66 -9.12 -9.32
C SER A 20 -9.13 -10.03 -10.45
N HIS A 21 -8.57 -9.86 -11.65
CA HIS A 21 -8.86 -10.69 -12.83
C HIS A 21 -8.28 -12.10 -12.74
N LEU A 22 -7.22 -12.30 -11.95
CA LEU A 22 -6.62 -13.62 -11.75
C LEU A 22 -7.56 -14.53 -10.97
N THR A 23 -7.64 -15.79 -11.38
CA THR A 23 -8.34 -16.85 -10.63
C THR A 23 -7.67 -17.06 -9.25
N PRO A 24 -8.34 -17.70 -8.28
CA PRO A 24 -7.74 -17.98 -6.98
C PRO A 24 -6.39 -18.69 -7.06
N THR A 25 -6.27 -19.68 -7.94
CA THR A 25 -5.04 -20.46 -8.16
C THR A 25 -3.93 -19.61 -8.79
N GLU A 26 -4.25 -18.83 -9.82
CA GLU A 26 -3.27 -17.92 -10.44
C GLU A 26 -2.82 -16.84 -9.47
N ARG A 27 -3.74 -16.29 -8.67
CA ARG A 27 -3.40 -15.28 -7.67
C ARG A 27 -2.42 -15.82 -6.63
N VAL A 28 -2.56 -17.09 -6.23
CA VAL A 28 -1.59 -17.75 -5.36
C VAL A 28 -0.22 -17.84 -6.04
N LYS A 29 -0.17 -18.29 -7.30
CA LYS A 29 1.08 -18.35 -8.09
C LYS A 29 1.72 -16.97 -8.27
N PHE A 30 0.91 -15.95 -8.56
CA PHE A 30 1.33 -14.56 -8.65
C PHE A 30 2.02 -14.09 -7.36
N PHE A 31 1.41 -14.35 -6.20
CA PHE A 31 2.02 -13.94 -4.93
C PHE A 31 3.30 -14.73 -4.59
N TYR A 32 3.43 -15.97 -5.06
CA TYR A 32 4.68 -16.71 -4.97
C TYR A 32 5.77 -16.13 -5.87
N ALA A 33 5.45 -15.75 -7.10
CA ALA A 33 6.40 -15.08 -7.99
C ALA A 33 6.78 -13.68 -7.47
N LEU A 34 5.82 -12.98 -6.87
CA LEU A 34 6.01 -11.64 -6.32
C LEU A 34 6.91 -11.66 -5.07
N LYS A 35 6.58 -12.49 -4.07
CA LYS A 35 7.19 -12.47 -2.73
C LYS A 35 8.18 -13.60 -2.46
N GLY A 36 8.30 -14.54 -3.39
CA GLY A 36 9.03 -15.77 -3.17
C GLY A 36 8.19 -16.84 -2.48
N ARG A 37 8.75 -18.06 -2.44
CA ARG A 37 8.15 -19.23 -1.78
C ARG A 37 9.24 -20.20 -1.36
N ASN A 38 9.10 -20.78 -0.16
CA ASN A 38 9.98 -21.84 0.35
C ASN A 38 11.47 -21.48 0.25
N GLY A 39 11.84 -20.27 0.67
CA GLY A 39 13.22 -19.77 0.63
C GLY A 39 13.73 -19.34 -0.75
N LYS A 40 12.96 -19.54 -1.83
CA LYS A 40 13.29 -18.99 -3.15
C LYS A 40 12.86 -17.51 -3.22
N PRO A 41 13.74 -16.62 -3.70
CA PRO A 41 13.42 -15.19 -3.83
C PRO A 41 12.29 -14.96 -4.83
N GLY A 42 11.46 -13.96 -4.56
CA GLY A 42 10.53 -13.40 -5.54
C GLY A 42 11.12 -12.16 -6.22
N ILE A 43 10.37 -11.59 -7.17
CA ILE A 43 10.81 -10.37 -7.85
C ILE A 43 11.02 -9.19 -6.90
N LEU A 44 10.29 -9.14 -5.77
CA LEU A 44 10.51 -8.09 -4.78
C LEU A 44 11.87 -8.20 -4.09
N ASP A 45 12.39 -9.42 -3.95
CA ASP A 45 13.72 -9.64 -3.38
C ASP A 45 14.81 -9.25 -4.40
N THR A 46 14.67 -9.67 -5.66
CA THR A 46 15.63 -9.37 -6.74
C THR A 46 15.73 -7.88 -7.03
N THR A 47 14.58 -7.19 -7.11
CA THR A 47 14.50 -5.75 -7.36
C THR A 47 14.66 -4.89 -6.09
N GLN A 48 14.83 -5.51 -4.92
CA GLN A 48 14.83 -4.84 -3.63
C GLN A 48 13.60 -3.93 -3.39
N SER A 49 12.49 -4.24 -4.03
CA SER A 49 11.22 -3.52 -3.92
C SER A 49 10.50 -3.89 -2.62
N VAL A 50 9.68 -2.98 -2.11
CA VAL A 50 8.98 -3.16 -0.83
C VAL A 50 7.53 -3.50 -1.08
N PHE A 51 7.07 -4.60 -0.49
CA PHE A 51 5.65 -4.94 -0.42
C PHE A 51 4.95 -4.05 0.61
N PHE A 52 4.45 -2.89 0.19
CA PHE A 52 3.85 -1.89 1.08
C PHE A 52 2.48 -2.36 1.58
N ALA A 53 1.62 -2.80 0.66
CA ALA A 53 0.33 -3.41 0.97
C ALA A 53 -0.07 -4.42 -0.13
N LYS A 54 -1.23 -5.09 0.03
CA LYS A 54 -1.63 -6.21 -0.85
C LYS A 54 -1.57 -5.91 -2.35
N SER A 55 -1.83 -4.67 -2.74
CA SER A 55 -1.88 -4.16 -4.12
C SER A 55 -0.95 -2.95 -4.32
N VAL A 56 -0.02 -2.71 -3.38
CA VAL A 56 0.83 -1.51 -3.38
C VAL A 56 2.28 -1.91 -3.21
N LEU A 57 3.11 -1.56 -4.19
CA LEU A 57 4.55 -1.78 -4.19
C LEU A 57 5.27 -0.44 -4.10
N SER A 58 6.43 -0.43 -3.44
CA SER A 58 7.35 0.68 -3.47
C SER A 58 8.66 0.28 -4.13
N VAL A 59 8.93 0.88 -5.29
CA VAL A 59 9.91 0.40 -6.27
C VAL A 59 11.02 1.41 -6.43
N LEU A 60 12.26 0.94 -6.54
CA LEU A 60 13.42 1.79 -6.83
C LEU A 60 13.44 2.23 -8.30
N PRO A 61 13.94 3.44 -8.63
CA PRO A 61 14.02 3.92 -10.01
C PRO A 61 14.74 3.00 -10.98
N ALA A 62 15.83 2.38 -10.54
CA ALA A 62 16.59 1.42 -11.34
C ALA A 62 15.80 0.13 -11.69
N GLN A 63 14.62 -0.07 -11.10
CA GLN A 63 13.88 -1.34 -11.11
C GLN A 63 12.47 -1.18 -11.67
N PHE A 64 12.12 0.00 -12.20
CA PHE A 64 10.79 0.27 -12.75
C PHE A 64 10.47 -0.66 -13.91
N GLU A 65 11.40 -0.83 -14.85
CA GLU A 65 11.20 -1.67 -16.03
C GLU A 65 10.92 -3.14 -15.64
N GLU A 66 11.71 -3.70 -14.74
CA GLU A 66 11.55 -5.10 -14.30
C GLU A 66 10.20 -5.34 -13.60
N ILE A 67 9.78 -4.42 -12.71
CA ILE A 67 8.47 -4.52 -12.05
C ILE A 67 7.32 -4.32 -13.03
N GLU A 68 7.45 -3.39 -13.97
CA GLU A 68 6.42 -3.18 -14.99
C GLU A 68 6.27 -4.37 -15.91
N GLN A 69 7.37 -4.95 -16.36
CA GLN A 69 7.37 -6.15 -17.18
C GLN A 69 6.68 -7.29 -16.43
N PHE A 70 7.05 -7.53 -15.17
CA PHE A 70 6.39 -8.53 -14.33
C PHE A 70 4.88 -8.29 -14.22
N LEU A 71 4.44 -7.06 -13.92
CA LEU A 71 3.01 -6.78 -13.82
C LEU A 71 2.29 -6.99 -15.16
N LYS A 72 2.93 -6.64 -16.29
CA LYS A 72 2.41 -6.86 -17.65
C LYS A 72 2.32 -8.34 -18.00
N GLU A 73 3.32 -9.15 -17.68
CA GLU A 73 3.32 -10.61 -17.91
C GLU A 73 2.15 -11.31 -17.20
N TRP A 74 1.78 -10.83 -16.01
CA TRP A 74 0.62 -11.30 -15.26
C TRP A 74 -0.70 -10.62 -15.67
N ASN A 75 -0.70 -9.81 -16.72
CA ASN A 75 -1.82 -9.00 -17.20
C ASN A 75 -2.45 -8.12 -16.10
N CYS A 76 -1.66 -7.69 -15.10
CA CYS A 76 -2.13 -6.82 -14.04
C CYS A 76 -2.25 -5.40 -14.56
N LYS A 77 -3.43 -4.79 -14.38
CA LYS A 77 -3.58 -3.34 -14.56
C LYS A 77 -2.89 -2.62 -13.41
N PHE A 78 -2.15 -1.56 -13.68
CA PHE A 78 -1.50 -0.76 -12.65
C PHE A 78 -1.44 0.72 -13.02
N TYR A 79 -1.28 1.56 -12.01
CA TYR A 79 -0.92 2.97 -12.14
C TYR A 79 0.21 3.32 -11.17
N ILE A 80 0.87 4.45 -11.44
CA ILE A 80 2.06 4.88 -10.71
C ILE A 80 1.76 6.21 -10.01
N LYS A 81 2.08 6.31 -8.72
CA LYS A 81 2.17 7.57 -7.99
C LYS A 81 3.64 7.98 -7.90
N LYS A 82 4.00 9.02 -8.65
CA LYS A 82 5.33 9.62 -8.63
C LYS A 82 5.48 10.44 -7.34
N ILE A 83 6.43 10.02 -6.51
CA ILE A 83 6.75 10.69 -5.25
C ILE A 83 8.24 10.99 -5.19
N LYS A 84 8.62 12.04 -4.46
CA LYS A 84 9.99 12.44 -4.19
C LYS A 84 10.17 12.67 -2.68
N SER A 85 11.38 12.45 -2.19
CA SER A 85 11.73 12.91 -0.84
C SER A 85 11.87 14.43 -0.88
N SER A 86 11.27 15.10 0.08
CA SER A 86 11.34 16.56 0.19
C SER A 86 11.28 17.01 1.63
N ASN A 87 11.88 18.16 1.91
CA ASN A 87 11.76 18.83 3.20
C ASN A 87 10.42 19.57 3.33
N LYS A 88 9.61 19.61 2.26
CA LYS A 88 8.26 20.19 2.22
C LYS A 88 7.27 19.15 1.70
N PRO A 89 6.91 18.14 2.52
CA PRO A 89 6.00 17.09 2.08
C PRO A 89 4.63 17.66 1.74
N THR A 90 4.04 17.16 0.65
CA THR A 90 2.68 17.55 0.23
C THR A 90 1.66 16.47 0.57
N HIS A 91 2.12 15.23 0.72
CA HIS A 91 1.30 14.06 0.99
C HIS A 91 1.94 13.14 2.04
N ALA A 92 1.12 12.26 2.61
CA ALA A 92 1.57 11.17 3.46
C ALA A 92 1.11 9.83 2.85
N LEU A 93 2.05 8.90 2.72
CA LEU A 93 1.77 7.51 2.47
C LEU A 93 1.63 6.81 3.81
N ILE A 94 0.46 6.21 4.06
CA ILE A 94 0.12 5.67 5.38
C ILE A 94 -0.25 4.21 5.23
N ARG A 95 0.32 3.35 6.07
CA ARG A 95 -0.12 1.98 6.27
C ARG A 95 -0.64 1.83 7.69
N TYR A 96 -1.78 1.18 7.84
CA TYR A 96 -2.35 0.90 9.16
C TYR A 96 -2.59 -0.60 9.37
N SER A 97 -2.60 -1.03 10.63
CA SER A 97 -2.94 -2.39 11.03
C SER A 97 -4.29 -2.44 11.76
N THR A 98 -5.05 -3.50 11.50
CA THR A 98 -6.29 -3.85 12.22
C THR A 98 -6.20 -5.25 12.83
N THR A 99 -4.99 -5.77 13.02
CA THR A 99 -4.76 -7.16 13.49
C THR A 99 -5.20 -7.37 14.93
N HIS A 100 -5.18 -6.33 15.75
CA HIS A 100 -5.65 -6.34 17.14
C HIS A 100 -7.17 -6.43 17.26
N MET A 101 -7.91 -6.00 16.24
CA MET A 101 -9.37 -5.97 16.26
C MET A 101 -9.97 -7.37 16.07
N ASN A 102 -11.05 -7.66 16.80
CA ASN A 102 -11.89 -8.84 16.57
C ASN A 102 -12.82 -8.67 15.34
N SER A 103 -13.58 -9.70 14.99
CA SER A 103 -14.45 -9.68 13.80
C SER A 103 -15.50 -8.57 13.83
N THR A 104 -16.15 -8.36 14.97
CA THR A 104 -17.17 -7.32 15.18
C THR A 104 -16.58 -5.92 15.07
N GLU A 105 -15.44 -5.68 15.71
CA GLU A 105 -14.72 -4.40 15.64
C GLU A 105 -14.27 -4.08 14.22
N ARG A 106 -13.75 -5.07 13.49
CA ARG A 106 -13.36 -4.88 12.09
C ARG A 106 -14.53 -4.47 11.20
N VAL A 107 -15.71 -5.02 11.42
CA VAL A 107 -16.91 -4.63 10.65
C VAL A 107 -17.28 -3.18 10.94
N LYS A 108 -17.33 -2.79 12.22
CA LYS A 108 -17.61 -1.39 12.62
C LYS A 108 -16.56 -0.42 12.06
N PHE A 109 -15.30 -0.79 12.13
CA PHE A 109 -14.19 -0.03 11.58
C PHE A 109 -14.31 0.16 10.06
N VAL A 110 -14.61 -0.91 9.31
CA VAL A 110 -14.80 -0.83 7.86
C VAL A 110 -15.93 0.16 7.50
N TYR A 111 -17.05 0.14 8.22
CA TYR A 111 -18.13 1.10 7.99
C TYR A 111 -17.73 2.53 8.36
N ALA A 112 -16.95 2.73 9.43
CA ALA A 112 -16.45 4.05 9.77
C ALA A 112 -15.48 4.60 8.71
N VAL A 113 -14.64 3.75 8.13
CA VAL A 113 -13.65 4.15 7.11
C VAL A 113 -14.29 4.40 5.75
N HIS A 114 -15.13 3.46 5.28
CA HIS A 114 -15.63 3.43 3.90
C HIS A 114 -17.10 3.85 3.77
N GLY A 115 -17.80 4.02 4.88
CA GLY A 115 -19.23 4.24 4.87
C GLY A 115 -20.02 2.94 4.71
N ARG A 116 -21.34 3.07 4.67
CA ARG A 116 -22.28 1.97 4.42
C ARG A 116 -23.56 2.50 3.79
N GLY A 117 -23.96 1.92 2.66
CA GLY A 117 -25.16 2.38 1.94
C GLY A 117 -24.99 3.82 1.48
N SER A 118 -25.88 4.71 1.92
CA SER A 118 -25.82 6.15 1.62
C SER A 118 -24.94 6.97 2.56
N SER A 119 -24.42 6.37 3.64
CA SER A 119 -23.56 7.09 4.60
C SER A 119 -22.13 7.16 4.09
N GLU A 120 -21.57 8.37 4.00
CA GLU A 120 -20.16 8.58 3.66
C GLU A 120 -19.23 8.05 4.77
N GLY A 121 -18.09 7.49 4.35
CA GLY A 121 -17.02 7.11 5.24
C GLY A 121 -16.09 8.26 5.57
N PHE A 122 -15.22 8.04 6.55
CA PHE A 122 -14.16 8.98 6.90
C PHE A 122 -13.18 9.25 5.74
N LEU A 123 -12.90 8.22 4.93
CA LEU A 123 -11.98 8.33 3.78
C LEU A 123 -12.74 8.46 2.47
N ARG A 124 -12.16 9.24 1.55
CA ARG A 124 -12.61 9.34 0.16
C ARG A 124 -11.89 8.31 -0.71
N ASP A 125 -12.54 7.84 -1.77
CA ASP A 125 -11.96 6.82 -2.68
C ASP A 125 -10.56 7.18 -3.20
N LYS A 126 -10.34 8.45 -3.55
CA LYS A 126 -9.03 8.94 -4.03
C LYS A 126 -7.90 8.90 -3.00
N GLU A 127 -8.24 8.77 -1.71
CA GLU A 127 -7.29 8.70 -0.60
C GLU A 127 -6.87 7.27 -0.30
N ILE A 128 -7.57 6.28 -0.87
CA ILE A 128 -7.37 4.85 -0.61
C ILE A 128 -6.55 4.25 -1.75
N LEU A 129 -5.32 3.82 -1.48
CA LEU A 129 -4.53 3.04 -2.43
C LEU A 129 -4.86 1.55 -2.36
N ALA A 130 -5.12 1.06 -1.14
CA ALA A 130 -5.55 -0.30 -0.86
C ALA A 130 -6.25 -0.37 0.49
N LYS A 131 -6.83 -1.54 0.81
CA LYS A 131 -7.54 -1.79 2.08
C LYS A 131 -6.78 -1.38 3.35
N THR A 132 -5.45 -1.32 3.33
CA THR A 132 -4.63 -0.93 4.49
C THR A 132 -3.58 0.13 4.14
N ALA A 133 -3.73 0.80 2.99
CA ALA A 133 -2.76 1.77 2.49
C ALA A 133 -3.47 3.01 1.95
N LEU A 134 -3.05 4.17 2.43
CA LEU A 134 -3.63 5.47 2.12
C LEU A 134 -2.58 6.38 1.48
N PHE A 135 -3.07 7.31 0.68
CA PHE A 135 -2.31 8.42 0.14
C PHE A 135 -3.10 9.70 0.32
N VAL A 136 -2.72 10.48 1.33
CA VAL A 136 -3.50 11.63 1.80
C VAL A 136 -2.70 12.91 1.67
N SER A 137 -3.38 14.04 1.48
CA SER A 137 -2.72 15.35 1.61
C SER A 137 -2.16 15.52 3.02
N ILE A 138 -0.99 16.12 3.13
CA ILE A 138 -0.33 16.39 4.43
C ILE A 138 -1.23 17.19 5.37
N LYS A 139 -2.12 18.03 4.82
CA LYS A 139 -3.10 18.83 5.58
C LYS A 139 -4.09 17.97 6.38
N LYS A 140 -4.40 16.75 5.91
CA LYS A 140 -5.30 15.82 6.61
C LYS A 140 -4.57 14.91 7.60
N LEU A 141 -3.24 14.95 7.68
CA LEU A 141 -2.46 13.98 8.45
C LEU A 141 -2.82 13.96 9.94
N ALA A 142 -3.06 15.12 10.55
CA ALA A 142 -3.47 15.21 11.95
C ALA A 142 -4.84 14.55 12.19
N GLU A 143 -5.79 14.77 11.28
CA GLU A 143 -7.12 14.15 11.30
C GLU A 143 -7.03 12.62 11.16
N ILE A 144 -6.20 12.13 10.21
CA ILE A 144 -5.93 10.69 10.06
C ILE A 144 -5.36 10.10 11.35
N LYS A 145 -4.32 10.72 11.92
CA LYS A 145 -3.69 10.26 13.17
C LYS A 145 -4.72 10.16 14.30
N LYS A 146 -5.59 11.16 14.45
CA LYS A 146 -6.64 11.19 15.47
C LYS A 146 -7.67 10.07 15.26
N PHE A 147 -8.20 9.94 14.04
CA PHE A 147 -9.20 8.93 13.73
C PHE A 147 -8.64 7.53 13.98
N PHE A 148 -7.54 7.16 13.32
CA PHE A 148 -6.95 5.83 13.45
C PHE A 148 -6.42 5.56 14.87
N GLY A 149 -5.95 6.58 15.56
CA GLY A 149 -5.58 6.51 16.98
C GLY A 149 -6.75 6.15 17.88
N SER A 150 -7.95 6.69 17.66
CA SER A 150 -9.15 6.30 18.42
C SER A 150 -9.60 4.85 18.21
N TRP A 151 -9.12 4.21 17.14
CA TRP A 151 -9.33 2.79 16.85
C TRP A 151 -8.14 1.91 17.28
N ASN A 152 -7.16 2.49 17.99
CA ASN A 152 -5.92 1.84 18.41
C ASN A 152 -5.13 1.22 17.24
N CYS A 153 -5.24 1.80 16.04
CA CYS A 153 -4.50 1.32 14.88
C CYS A 153 -3.03 1.77 14.95
N GLU A 154 -2.10 0.83 14.82
CA GLU A 154 -0.71 1.14 14.55
C GLU A 154 -0.56 1.75 13.15
N LEU A 155 0.13 2.89 13.07
CA LEU A 155 0.36 3.61 11.82
C LEU A 155 1.86 3.61 11.47
N LEU A 156 2.15 3.27 10.22
CA LEU A 156 3.42 3.57 9.56
C LEU A 156 3.16 4.72 8.58
N ILE A 157 3.85 5.84 8.78
CA ILE A 157 3.62 7.09 8.06
C ILE A 157 4.93 7.52 7.41
N GLU A 158 4.86 7.81 6.11
CA GLU A 158 5.97 8.31 5.33
C GLU A 158 5.51 9.57 4.60
N GLU A 159 6.12 10.70 4.96
CA GLU A 159 5.80 12.01 4.39
C GLU A 159 6.60 12.22 3.10
N VAL A 160 5.90 12.59 2.02
CA VAL A 160 6.44 12.60 0.67
C VAL A 160 5.97 13.83 -0.11
N GLU A 161 6.75 14.25 -1.09
CA GLU A 161 6.30 15.20 -2.10
C GLU A 161 5.73 14.43 -3.28
N ALA A 162 4.43 14.61 -3.53
CA ALA A 162 3.80 14.10 -4.73
C ALA A 162 4.03 15.07 -5.89
N SER A 163 4.47 14.54 -7.03
CA SER A 163 4.42 15.27 -8.30
C SER A 163 3.15 14.85 -9.05
N GLU A 164 2.34 15.82 -9.46
CA GLU A 164 1.16 15.61 -10.32
C GLU A 164 1.54 15.04 -11.69
#